data_AF-A0A2V8NE98-F1
#
_entry.id   AF-A0A2V8NE98-F1
#
_cell.length_a   1.000
_cell.length_b   1.000
_cell.length_c   1.000
_cell.angle_alpha   90.00
_cell.angle_beta   90.00
_cell.angle_gamma   90.00
#
_symmetry.space_group_name_H-M   'P 1'
#
loop_
_entity.id
_entity.type
_entity.pdbx_description
1 polymer ?
#
loop_
_entity_poly.entity_id
_entity_poly.type
_entity_poly.pdbx_seq_one_letter_code
_entity_poly.pdbx_strand_id
1 'polypeptide(L)'
;LKLALDMEVNDNHSAADVGNWVKTFVAQLTQLRGGPPMIYTGAYFWNTFVQVNSLGTTSPLWIARYPKNLAAATGPRNLPAGWSNYNIWQFGTTEVDGVASAVDTDVFNGTEDDWNTFANIS
;
A
#
# COMPACT_ATOMS: atom_id res chain seq x y z
N LEU A 1 12.02 3.21 7.10
CA LEU A 1 10.75 2.82 6.44
C LEU A 1 10.63 1.29 6.35
N LYS A 2 9.41 0.76 6.55
CA LYS A 2 9.12 -0.67 6.32
C LYS A 2 9.32 -1.01 4.84
N LEU A 3 9.70 -2.25 4.56
CA LEU A 3 9.72 -2.75 3.19
C LEU A 3 8.30 -2.75 2.62
N ALA A 4 8.16 -2.45 1.34
CA ALA A 4 6.89 -2.52 0.62
C ALA A 4 6.88 -3.71 -0.34
N LEU A 5 5.78 -4.45 -0.37
CA LEU A 5 5.45 -5.36 -1.45
C LEU A 5 4.47 -4.64 -2.37
N ASP A 6 4.91 -4.39 -3.61
CA ASP A 6 4.09 -3.86 -4.69
C ASP A 6 3.29 -5.00 -5.34
N MET A 7 1.97 -4.99 -5.16
CA MET A 7 1.03 -5.95 -5.74
C MET A 7 0.05 -5.27 -6.69
N GLU A 8 0.39 -5.30 -7.98
CA GLU A 8 -0.44 -4.73 -9.06
C GLU A 8 -0.51 -5.60 -10.33
N VAL A 9 0.25 -6.70 -10.37
CA VAL A 9 0.23 -7.69 -11.46
C VAL A 9 -0.03 -9.09 -10.93
N ASN A 10 -0.83 -9.86 -11.67
CA ASN A 10 -1.13 -11.25 -11.36
C ASN A 10 -0.40 -12.23 -12.28
N ASP A 11 0.32 -11.75 -13.29
CA ASP A 11 1.08 -12.54 -14.26
C ASP A 11 0.30 -13.75 -14.84
N ASN A 12 -1.00 -13.56 -15.08
CA ASN A 12 -1.95 -14.58 -15.54
C ASN A 12 -2.16 -15.77 -14.57
N HIS A 13 -1.75 -15.65 -13.31
CA HIS A 13 -2.08 -16.60 -12.26
C HIS A 13 -3.48 -16.38 -11.70
N SER A 14 -4.05 -17.45 -11.14
CA SER A 14 -5.35 -17.41 -10.47
C SER A 14 -5.27 -16.60 -9.17
N ALA A 15 -6.42 -16.08 -8.71
CA ALA A 15 -6.45 -15.36 -7.44
C ALA A 15 -5.99 -16.21 -6.24
N ALA A 16 -6.25 -17.53 -6.30
CA ALA A 16 -5.80 -18.47 -5.27
C ALA A 16 -4.27 -18.61 -5.25
N ASP A 17 -3.64 -18.69 -6.43
CA ASP A 17 -2.18 -18.81 -6.56
C ASP A 17 -1.48 -17.54 -6.10
N VAL A 18 -1.93 -16.38 -6.59
CA VAL A 18 -1.40 -15.07 -6.18
C VAL A 18 -1.59 -14.87 -4.68
N GLY A 19 -2.78 -15.15 -4.14
CA GLY A 19 -3.04 -15.02 -2.71
C GLY A 19 -2.15 -15.92 -1.86
N ASN A 20 -1.88 -17.16 -2.29
CA ASN A 20 -0.96 -18.06 -1.58
C ASN A 20 0.50 -17.59 -1.68
N TRP A 21 0.91 -17.08 -2.83
CA TRP A 21 2.24 -16.48 -3.00
C TRP A 21 2.41 -15.27 -2.08
N VAL A 22 1.45 -14.35 -2.04
CA VAL A 22 1.47 -13.15 -1.17
C VAL A 22 1.57 -13.55 0.30
N LYS A 23 0.78 -14.52 0.76
CA LYS A 23 0.87 -15.05 2.14
C LYS A 23 2.25 -15.59 2.45
N THR A 24 2.83 -16.36 1.53
CA THR A 24 4.15 -16.99 1.69
C THR A 24 5.24 -15.93 1.76
N PHE A 25 5.22 -14.97 0.83
CA PHE A 25 6.16 -13.86 0.78
C PHE A 25 6.14 -13.04 2.07
N VAL A 26 4.94 -12.64 2.53
CA VAL A 26 4.78 -11.87 3.78
C VAL A 26 5.30 -12.65 4.99
N ALA A 27 4.99 -13.95 5.09
CA ALA A 27 5.46 -14.79 6.18
C ALA A 27 7.00 -14.90 6.21
N GLN A 28 7.61 -15.16 5.05
CA GLN A 28 9.07 -15.25 4.92
C GLN A 28 9.75 -13.92 5.25
N LEU A 29 9.23 -12.81 4.73
CA LEU A 29 9.82 -11.51 5.00
C LEU A 29 9.67 -11.11 6.48
N THR A 30 8.53 -11.45 7.09
CA THR A 30 8.30 -11.27 8.53
C THR A 30 9.35 -12.01 9.34
N GLN A 31 9.62 -13.27 8.99
CA GLN A 31 10.65 -14.08 9.66
C GLN A 31 12.06 -13.49 9.51
N LEU A 32 12.39 -12.98 8.32
CA LEU A 32 13.73 -12.47 8.01
C LEU A 32 13.99 -11.05 8.54
N ARG A 33 12.95 -10.24 8.68
CA ARG A 33 13.05 -8.79 8.97
C ARG A 33 12.38 -8.36 10.26
N GLY A 34 11.76 -9.30 11.00
CA GLY A 34 11.12 -9.03 12.29
C GLY A 34 9.77 -8.33 12.18
N GLY A 35 9.16 -8.27 11.00
CA GLY A 35 7.83 -7.68 10.81
C GLY A 35 7.32 -7.77 9.38
N PRO A 36 5.98 -7.72 9.18
CA PRO A 36 5.39 -7.78 7.85
C PRO A 36 5.72 -6.52 7.04
N PRO A 37 5.85 -6.65 5.70
CA PRO A 37 5.95 -5.49 4.83
C PRO A 37 4.66 -4.68 4.84
N MET A 38 4.78 -3.44 4.38
CA MET A 38 3.64 -2.68 3.86
C MET A 38 3.19 -3.28 2.53
N ILE A 39 1.89 -3.27 2.26
CA ILE A 39 1.34 -3.68 0.96
C ILE A 39 1.01 -2.41 0.16
N TYR A 40 1.65 -2.24 -0.99
CA TYR A 40 1.20 -1.30 -2.01
C TYR A 40 0.25 -2.02 -2.97
N THR A 41 -0.94 -1.48 -3.17
CA THR A 41 -1.91 -2.04 -4.14
C THR A 41 -3.06 -1.07 -4.43
N GLY A 42 -3.80 -1.33 -5.51
CA GLY A 42 -5.12 -0.77 -5.75
C GLY A 42 -6.24 -1.69 -5.25
N ALA A 43 -7.33 -1.11 -4.73
CA ALA A 43 -8.45 -1.89 -4.17
C ALA A 43 -9.10 -2.86 -5.16
N TYR A 44 -9.21 -2.48 -6.44
CA TYR A 44 -9.70 -3.38 -7.48
C TYR A 44 -8.77 -4.60 -7.62
N PHE A 45 -7.47 -4.37 -7.81
CA PHE A 45 -6.50 -5.43 -8.03
C PHE A 45 -6.49 -6.42 -6.85
N TRP A 46 -6.39 -5.91 -5.63
CA TRP A 46 -6.38 -6.75 -4.43
C TRP A 46 -7.64 -7.62 -4.30
N ASN A 47 -8.81 -7.02 -4.47
CA ASN A 47 -10.09 -7.71 -4.29
C ASN A 47 -10.35 -8.72 -5.42
N THR A 48 -9.80 -8.50 -6.62
CA THR A 48 -9.98 -9.39 -7.76
C THR A 48 -8.93 -10.50 -7.80
N PHE A 49 -7.65 -10.18 -7.56
CA PHE A 49 -6.53 -11.07 -7.86
C PHE A 49 -5.75 -11.53 -6.64
N VAL A 50 -5.90 -10.93 -5.45
CA VAL A 50 -5.12 -11.33 -4.27
C VAL A 50 -5.99 -11.98 -3.20
N GLN A 51 -7.09 -11.33 -2.80
CA GLN A 51 -8.12 -11.87 -1.89
C GLN A 51 -7.60 -12.35 -0.52
N VAL A 52 -6.54 -11.73 0.01
CA VAL A 52 -5.96 -12.09 1.34
C VAL A 52 -6.37 -11.08 2.42
N ASN A 53 -7.64 -11.10 2.83
CA ASN A 53 -8.17 -10.13 3.80
C ASN A 53 -7.47 -10.14 5.16
N SER A 54 -6.90 -11.27 5.57
CA SER A 54 -6.21 -11.43 6.86
C SER A 54 -4.95 -10.57 6.97
N LEU A 55 -4.35 -10.13 5.86
CA LEU A 55 -3.19 -9.23 5.89
C LEU A 55 -3.58 -7.81 6.31
N GLY A 56 -4.87 -7.46 6.21
CA GLY A 56 -5.36 -6.14 6.60
C GLY A 56 -5.23 -5.78 8.07
N THR A 57 -5.00 -6.77 8.93
CA THR A 57 -4.78 -6.58 10.37
C THR A 57 -3.32 -6.61 10.78
N THR A 58 -2.40 -6.99 9.88
CA THR A 58 -0.98 -7.20 10.21
C THR A 58 -0.05 -6.34 9.36
N SER A 59 -0.40 -6.11 8.09
CA SER A 59 0.43 -5.37 7.13
C SER A 59 -0.10 -3.95 6.97
N PRO A 60 0.75 -2.91 7.09
CA PRO A 60 0.37 -1.54 6.75
C PRO A 60 -0.07 -1.41 5.29
N LEU A 61 -0.98 -0.48 4.99
CA LEU A 61 -1.48 -0.27 3.64
C LEU A 61 -0.90 1.00 3.01
N TRP A 62 -0.35 0.84 1.81
CA TRP A 62 -0.09 1.90 0.86
C TRP A 62 -1.08 1.77 -0.30
N ILE A 63 -2.07 2.66 -0.34
CA ILE A 63 -3.17 2.54 -1.29
C ILE A 63 -2.94 3.42 -2.51
N ALA A 64 -2.96 2.84 -3.71
CA ALA A 64 -3.05 3.56 -4.96
C ALA A 64 -4.52 3.92 -5.25
N ARG A 65 -4.85 5.22 -5.20
CA ARG A 65 -6.20 5.70 -5.48
C ARG A 65 -6.20 7.12 -6.00
N TYR A 66 -6.47 7.30 -7.28
CA TYR A 66 -6.42 8.63 -7.92
C TYR A 66 -7.82 9.22 -8.09
N PRO A 67 -8.23 10.21 -7.27
CA PRO A 67 -9.53 10.83 -7.37
C PRO A 67 -9.58 11.76 -8.60
N LYS A 68 -10.75 11.84 -9.24
CA LYS A 68 -10.98 12.79 -10.35
C LYS A 68 -10.84 14.26 -9.93
N ASN A 69 -11.15 14.56 -8.66
CA ASN A 69 -11.00 15.88 -8.07
C ASN A 69 -10.26 15.73 -6.74
N LEU A 70 -8.95 15.96 -6.76
CA LEU A 70 -8.09 15.87 -5.58
C LEU A 70 -8.42 16.95 -4.54
N ALA A 71 -8.77 18.17 -4.97
CA ALA A 71 -9.10 19.27 -4.07
C ALA A 71 -10.35 19.01 -3.20
N ALA A 72 -11.26 18.15 -3.67
CA ALA A 72 -12.43 17.72 -2.92
C ALA A 72 -12.24 16.37 -2.21
N ALA A 73 -11.07 15.74 -2.33
CA ALA A 73 -10.81 14.44 -1.74
C ALA A 73 -10.51 14.57 -0.24
N THR A 74 -11.17 13.74 0.57
CA THR A 74 -10.94 13.65 2.03
C THR A 74 -10.14 12.40 2.38
N GLY A 75 -9.36 11.87 1.44
CA GLY A 75 -8.66 10.60 1.53
C GLY A 75 -9.12 9.55 0.50
N PRO A 76 -8.43 8.39 0.44
CA PRO A 76 -8.76 7.29 -0.45
C PRO A 76 -10.07 6.63 0.00
N ARG A 77 -11.03 6.55 -0.92
CA ARG A 77 -12.27 5.78 -0.73
C ARG A 77 -12.10 4.35 -1.24
N ASN A 78 -12.88 3.42 -0.69
CA ASN A 78 -12.92 2.01 -1.06
C ASN A 78 -11.57 1.32 -0.88
N LEU A 79 -11.16 1.12 0.38
CA LEU A 79 -9.93 0.40 0.69
C LEU A 79 -10.02 -1.08 0.23
N PRO A 80 -8.88 -1.74 -0.01
CA PRO A 80 -8.86 -3.18 -0.25
C PRO A 80 -9.48 -3.94 0.91
N ALA A 81 -10.12 -5.07 0.61
CA ALA A 81 -10.75 -5.91 1.63
C ALA A 81 -9.71 -6.39 2.66
N GLY A 82 -10.06 -6.25 3.94
CA GLY A 82 -9.18 -6.53 5.07
C GLY A 82 -8.74 -5.29 5.84
N TRP A 83 -8.57 -4.14 5.15
CA TRP A 83 -8.14 -2.90 5.80
C TRP A 83 -9.31 -1.99 6.15
N SER A 84 -9.29 -1.45 7.36
CA SER A 84 -10.18 -0.39 7.82
C SER A 84 -9.54 1.01 7.74
N ASN A 85 -8.22 1.08 7.58
CA ASN A 85 -7.46 2.31 7.47
C ASN A 85 -6.25 2.13 6.53
N TYR A 86 -5.62 3.23 6.11
CA TYR A 86 -4.40 3.26 5.31
C TYR A 86 -3.28 3.98 6.04
N ASN A 87 -2.04 3.72 5.64
CA ASN A 87 -0.84 4.37 6.19
C ASN A 87 -0.25 5.38 5.20
N ILE A 88 -0.19 5.02 3.92
CA ILE A 88 0.24 5.91 2.83
C ILE A 88 -0.81 5.88 1.73
N TRP A 89 -1.09 7.03 1.13
CA TRP A 89 -1.98 7.15 0.00
C TRP A 89 -1.24 7.77 -1.19
N GLN A 90 -1.09 6.98 -2.25
CA GLN A 90 -0.66 7.49 -3.55
C GLN A 90 -1.88 8.09 -4.26
N PHE A 91 -1.87 9.40 -4.41
CA PHE A 91 -3.05 10.15 -4.85
C PHE A 91 -2.95 10.66 -6.29
N GLY A 92 -1.80 10.51 -6.93
CA GLY A 92 -1.60 10.83 -8.33
C GLY A 92 -0.13 11.00 -8.69
N THR A 93 0.10 11.72 -9.79
CA THR A 93 1.41 12.02 -10.33
C THR A 93 1.42 13.52 -10.67
N THR A 94 2.45 14.26 -10.24
CA THR A 94 2.57 15.72 -10.50
C THR A 94 4.03 16.13 -10.65
N GLU A 95 4.26 17.31 -11.24
CA GLU A 95 5.57 17.96 -11.22
C GLU A 95 5.89 18.46 -9.81
N VAL A 96 7.10 18.16 -9.33
CA VAL A 96 7.62 18.60 -8.03
C VAL A 96 8.97 19.25 -8.26
N ASP A 97 9.18 20.45 -7.73
CA ASP A 97 10.45 21.17 -7.86
C ASP A 97 11.63 20.30 -7.42
N GLY A 98 12.65 20.21 -8.28
CA GLY A 98 13.81 19.34 -8.07
C GLY A 98 13.68 17.94 -8.67
N VAL A 99 12.52 17.57 -9.21
CA VAL A 99 12.30 16.36 -10.01
C VAL A 99 12.06 16.74 -11.46
N ALA A 100 12.76 16.09 -12.40
CA ALA A 100 12.78 16.52 -13.80
C ALA A 100 11.48 16.21 -14.58
N SER A 101 10.59 15.41 -14.02
CA SER A 101 9.33 14.99 -14.64
C SER A 101 8.29 14.71 -13.58
N ALA A 102 7.02 14.65 -14.01
CA ALA A 102 5.93 14.22 -13.18
C ALA A 102 6.27 12.90 -12.46
N VAL A 103 6.05 12.91 -11.16
CA VAL A 103 6.44 11.86 -10.21
C VAL A 103 5.24 11.51 -9.35
N ASP A 104 5.17 10.24 -8.94
CA ASP A 104 4.12 9.77 -8.05
C ASP A 104 4.16 10.54 -6.73
N THR A 105 2.97 10.93 -6.28
CA THR A 105 2.82 11.71 -5.07
C THR A 105 1.99 10.97 -4.04
N ASP A 106 2.58 10.93 -2.85
CA ASP A 106 2.10 10.19 -1.70
C ASP A 106 1.88 11.11 -0.51
N VAL A 107 0.90 10.75 0.33
CA VAL A 107 0.68 11.39 1.62
C VAL A 107 0.60 10.33 2.72
N PHE A 108 1.30 10.57 3.83
CA PHE A 108 1.20 9.75 5.03
C PHE A 108 -0.06 10.12 5.83
N ASN A 109 -0.74 9.10 6.34
CA ASN A 109 -1.92 9.28 7.18
C ASN A 109 -1.53 9.46 8.65
N GLY A 110 -1.07 10.66 8.99
CA GLY A 110 -0.69 11.00 10.36
C GLY A 110 0.09 12.31 10.45
N THR A 111 0.53 12.61 11.66
CA THR A 111 1.44 13.73 11.95
C THR A 111 2.90 13.37 11.62
N GLU A 112 3.80 14.35 11.76
CA GLU A 112 5.24 14.11 11.64
C GLU A 112 5.77 13.16 12.73
N ASP A 113 5.25 13.25 13.97
CA ASP A 113 5.61 12.34 15.05
C ASP A 113 5.16 10.90 14.77
N ASP A 114 3.94 10.75 14.21
CA ASP A 114 3.44 9.46 13.74
C ASP A 114 4.34 8.91 12.63
N TRP A 115 4.80 9.77 11.71
CA TRP A 115 5.73 9.38 10.65
C TRP A 115 7.07 8.92 11.20
N ASN A 116 7.69 9.67 12.10
CA ASN A 116 8.99 9.33 12.68
C ASN A 116 8.91 7.99 13.41
N THR A 117 7.83 7.77 14.16
CA THR A 117 7.51 6.48 14.79
C THR A 117 7.35 5.37 13.74
N PHE A 118 6.57 5.62 12.69
CA PHE A 118 6.30 4.64 11.63
C PHE A 118 7.55 4.26 10.82
N ALA A 119 8.39 5.25 10.53
CA ALA A 119 9.58 5.12 9.70
C ALA A 119 10.79 4.59 10.48
N ASN A 120 10.70 4.51 11.82
CA ASN A 120 11.80 4.26 12.74
C ASN A 120 12.93 5.31 12.61
N ILE A 121 12.55 6.58 12.56
CA ILE A 121 13.48 7.72 12.56
C ILE A 121 13.50 8.27 13.99
N SER A 122 14.70 8.32 14.58
CA SER A 122 14.97 8.85 15.94
C SER A 122 15.68 10.19 15.88
#